data_AF-A0A3L6RJ85-F1
#
_entry.id   AF-A0A3L6RJ85-F1
#
_cell.length_a   1.000
_cell.length_b   1.000
_cell.length_c   1.000
_cell.angle_alpha   90.00
_cell.angle_beta   90.00
_cell.angle_gamma   90.00
#
_symmetry.space_group_name_H-M   'P 1'
#
loop_
_entity.id
_entity.type
_entity.pdbx_description
1 polymer ?
#
loop_
_entity_poly.entity_id
_entity_poly.type
_entity_poly.pdbx_seq_one_letter_code
_entity_poly.pdbx_strand_id
1 'polypeptide(L)'
;MHIAAGVFLAMGIGIGMFVLLLVLAAIFATKRLKIRKARKTREKFSKRNRRLLLRQLVDKDIAEMMIYSLEELEKATNSPKKPLTWKDRLRIATEVASSLAYLHAAASTSVVHRDIKTSNILLDDRLTAKVSDFGASRGIAIDQYGVTTGIQGTFGYMDPEYYYTRRLTDKSDVYSYGVMLVELLTRKKPVVYISPEGVGLVAHFVTSLNQGMLNEILDEQVIEEGEEEGKKLAEIAAMCLRMKGEDRPTMRNVEMRLQRLQGSEINISVTEEDQVNELNVLTFQGGNTNASDNY
;
A
#
# COMPACT_ATOMS: atom_id res chain seq x y z
N MET A 1 -56.06 -53.76 10.75
CA MET A 1 -55.89 -52.80 9.63
C MET A 1 -55.14 -51.51 10.01
N HIS A 2 -55.27 -50.97 11.24
CA HIS A 2 -54.63 -49.69 11.61
C HIS A 2 -53.10 -49.72 11.80
N ILE A 3 -52.52 -50.85 12.22
CA ILE A 3 -51.07 -50.96 12.45
C ILE A 3 -50.29 -50.88 11.12
N ALA A 4 -50.84 -51.45 10.03
CA ALA A 4 -50.21 -51.42 8.72
C ALA A 4 -50.11 -49.99 8.15
N ALA A 5 -51.17 -49.19 8.28
CA ALA A 5 -51.19 -47.81 7.79
C ALA A 5 -50.15 -46.89 8.47
N GLY A 6 -49.91 -47.08 9.77
CA GLY A 6 -48.90 -46.31 10.51
C GLY A 6 -47.46 -46.62 10.06
N VAL A 7 -47.17 -47.88 9.71
CA VAL A 7 -45.84 -48.30 9.22
C VAL A 7 -45.54 -47.70 7.85
N PHE A 8 -46.52 -47.66 6.94
CA PHE A 8 -46.33 -47.04 5.62
C PHE A 8 -46.09 -45.53 5.69
N LEU A 9 -46.75 -44.82 6.62
CA LEU A 9 -46.54 -43.38 6.79
C LEU A 9 -45.13 -43.08 7.33
N ALA A 10 -44.65 -43.86 8.30
CA ALA A 10 -43.32 -43.72 8.88
C ALA A 10 -42.20 -44.01 7.87
N MET A 11 -42.36 -45.05 7.03
CA MET A 11 -41.41 -45.35 5.95
C MET A 11 -41.36 -44.24 4.89
N GLY A 12 -42.50 -43.64 4.54
CA GLY A 12 -42.55 -42.54 3.57
C GLY A 12 -41.78 -41.29 4.02
N ILE A 13 -41.89 -40.91 5.30
CA ILE A 13 -41.16 -39.77 5.88
C ILE A 13 -39.65 -40.06 5.93
N GLY A 14 -39.26 -41.29 6.29
CA GLY A 14 -37.86 -41.71 6.31
C GLY A 14 -37.20 -41.65 4.94
N ILE A 15 -37.88 -42.16 3.90
CA ILE A 15 -37.38 -42.13 2.52
C ILE A 15 -37.28 -40.69 2.01
N GLY A 16 -38.29 -39.86 2.26
CA GLY A 16 -38.27 -38.45 1.86
C GLY A 16 -37.14 -37.65 2.49
N MET A 17 -36.91 -37.83 3.80
CA MET A 17 -35.82 -37.18 4.52
C MET A 17 -34.44 -37.66 4.05
N PHE A 18 -34.30 -38.96 3.76
CA PHE A 18 -33.06 -39.53 3.22
C PHE A 18 -32.74 -38.96 1.83
N VAL A 19 -33.71 -38.87 0.93
CA VAL A 19 -33.54 -38.26 -0.40
C VAL A 19 -33.16 -36.78 -0.29
N LEU A 20 -33.79 -36.03 0.62
CA LEU A 20 -33.46 -34.62 0.86
C LEU A 20 -32.00 -34.45 1.32
N LEU A 21 -31.53 -35.30 2.24
CA LEU A 21 -30.15 -35.27 2.72
C LEU A 21 -29.15 -35.59 1.62
N LEU A 22 -29.44 -36.54 0.73
CA LEU A 22 -28.59 -36.85 -0.42
C LEU A 22 -28.47 -35.69 -1.40
N VAL A 23 -29.57 -34.99 -1.68
CA VAL A 23 -29.58 -33.80 -2.55
C VAL A 23 -28.75 -32.67 -1.94
N LEU A 24 -28.91 -32.40 -0.64
CA LEU A 24 -28.12 -31.39 0.07
C LEU A 24 -26.62 -31.74 0.09
N ALA A 25 -26.28 -33.01 0.32
CA ALA A 25 -24.90 -33.48 0.27
C ALA A 25 -24.29 -33.31 -1.12
N ALA A 26 -25.04 -33.59 -2.20
CA ALA A 26 -24.60 -33.38 -3.57
C ALA A 26 -24.38 -31.90 -3.91
N ILE A 27 -25.28 -31.01 -3.46
CA ILE A 27 -25.14 -29.55 -3.62
C ILE A 27 -23.91 -29.05 -2.86
N PHE A 28 -23.71 -29.52 -1.62
CA PHE A 28 -22.54 -29.17 -0.82
C PHE A 28 -21.24 -29.65 -1.47
N ALA A 29 -21.20 -30.90 -1.94
CA ALA A 29 -20.05 -31.48 -2.62
C ALA A 29 -19.69 -30.72 -3.91
N THR A 30 -20.68 -30.40 -4.74
CA THR A 30 -20.48 -29.63 -5.99
C THR A 30 -20.02 -28.20 -5.72
N LYS A 31 -20.59 -27.51 -4.72
CA LYS A 31 -20.09 -26.21 -4.25
C LYS A 31 -18.64 -26.31 -3.77
N ARG A 32 -18.32 -27.31 -2.95
CA ARG A 32 -16.97 -27.52 -2.39
C ARG A 32 -15.95 -27.83 -3.49
N LEU A 33 -16.33 -28.60 -4.51
CA LEU A 33 -15.48 -28.90 -5.67
C LEU A 33 -15.28 -27.69 -6.57
N LYS A 34 -16.32 -26.88 -6.82
CA LYS A 34 -16.19 -25.60 -7.56
C LYS A 34 -15.25 -24.64 -6.83
N ILE A 35 -15.39 -24.49 -5.52
CA ILE A 35 -14.51 -23.66 -4.69
C ILE A 35 -13.06 -24.18 -4.74
N ARG A 36 -12.84 -25.50 -4.63
CA ARG A 36 -11.50 -26.11 -4.73
C ARG A 36 -10.88 -25.90 -6.11
N LYS A 37 -11.63 -26.05 -7.19
CA LYS A 37 -11.15 -25.80 -8.57
C LYS A 37 -10.82 -24.31 -8.76
N ALA A 38 -11.70 -23.41 -8.33
CA ALA A 38 -11.45 -21.96 -8.36
C ALA A 38 -10.18 -21.59 -7.57
N ARG A 39 -9.98 -22.19 -6.38
CA ARG A 39 -8.76 -21.99 -5.58
C ARG A 39 -7.51 -22.47 -6.31
N LYS A 40 -7.51 -23.66 -6.91
CA LYS A 40 -6.37 -24.17 -7.70
C LYS A 40 -6.06 -23.32 -8.93
N THR A 41 -7.07 -22.87 -9.67
CA THR A 41 -6.88 -21.99 -10.83
C THR A 41 -6.34 -20.62 -10.40
N ARG A 42 -6.85 -20.08 -9.29
CA ARG A 42 -6.39 -18.81 -8.70
C ARG A 42 -4.99 -18.92 -8.11
N GLU A 43 -4.63 -20.05 -7.49
CA GLU A 43 -3.26 -20.36 -7.05
C GLU A 43 -2.29 -20.45 -8.24
N LYS A 44 -2.70 -21.11 -9.35
CA LYS A 44 -1.90 -21.15 -10.58
C LYS A 44 -1.74 -19.75 -11.19
N PHE A 45 -2.80 -18.96 -11.22
CA PHE A 45 -2.77 -17.56 -11.69
C PHE A 45 -1.88 -16.70 -10.79
N SER A 46 -2.01 -16.82 -9.46
CA SER A 46 -1.17 -16.15 -8.47
C SER A 46 0.31 -16.54 -8.60
N LYS A 47 0.62 -17.82 -8.84
CA LYS A 47 1.99 -18.28 -9.12
C LYS A 47 2.54 -17.74 -10.44
N ARG A 48 1.71 -17.63 -11.47
CA ARG A 48 2.08 -16.98 -12.75
C ARG A 48 2.38 -15.50 -12.53
N ASN A 49 1.51 -14.78 -11.82
CA ASN A 49 1.70 -13.39 -11.46
C ASN A 49 2.97 -13.21 -10.62
N ARG A 50 3.21 -14.08 -9.62
CA ARG A 50 4.45 -14.10 -8.82
C ARG A 50 5.71 -14.18 -9.69
N ARG A 51 5.74 -15.07 -10.69
CA ARG A 51 6.86 -15.19 -11.63
C ARG A 51 7.02 -13.98 -12.55
N LEU A 52 5.91 -13.38 -12.98
CA LEU A 52 5.91 -12.16 -13.79
C LEU A 52 6.38 -10.93 -13.00
N LEU A 53 6.11 -10.87 -11.69
CA LEU A 53 6.57 -9.77 -10.83
C LEU A 53 8.03 -9.90 -10.43
N LEU A 54 8.50 -11.12 -10.15
CA LEU A 54 9.93 -11.34 -9.99
C LEU A 54 10.67 -10.95 -11.27
N ARG A 55 10.04 -11.12 -12.45
CA ARG A 55 10.54 -10.56 -13.71
C ARG A 55 10.38 -9.04 -13.83
N GLN A 56 9.38 -8.38 -13.25
CA GLN A 56 9.26 -6.91 -13.29
C GLN A 56 10.12 -6.18 -12.24
N LEU A 57 10.38 -6.84 -11.10
CA LEU A 57 11.25 -6.38 -10.02
C LEU A 57 12.73 -6.71 -10.31
N VAL A 58 12.97 -7.77 -11.09
CA VAL A 58 14.29 -8.27 -11.49
C VAL A 58 14.24 -8.59 -12.99
N ASP A 59 13.85 -7.63 -13.82
CA ASP A 59 14.09 -7.80 -15.26
C ASP A 59 15.56 -7.51 -15.48
N LYS A 60 16.25 -8.33 -16.27
CA LYS A 60 17.68 -8.13 -16.51
C LYS A 60 17.94 -6.76 -17.14
N ASP A 61 17.03 -6.35 -18.02
CA ASP A 61 17.06 -5.06 -18.70
C ASP A 61 16.70 -3.88 -17.78
N ILE A 62 15.90 -4.11 -16.72
CA ILE A 62 15.53 -3.05 -15.76
C ILE A 62 16.52 -2.97 -14.59
N ALA A 63 17.09 -4.09 -14.15
CA ALA A 63 18.14 -4.11 -13.14
C ALA A 63 19.42 -3.42 -13.65
N GLU A 64 19.73 -3.55 -14.95
CA GLU A 64 20.79 -2.77 -15.61
C GLU A 64 20.49 -1.26 -15.67
N MET A 65 19.21 -0.88 -15.55
CA MET A 65 18.74 0.52 -15.55
C MET A 65 18.57 1.11 -14.14
N MET A 66 18.69 0.29 -13.08
CA MET A 66 18.64 0.76 -11.70
C MET A 66 20.02 1.22 -11.27
N ILE A 67 20.16 2.53 -11.09
CA ILE A 67 21.47 3.18 -11.07
C ILE A 67 21.95 3.41 -9.63
N TYR A 68 21.04 3.73 -8.71
CA TYR A 68 21.36 4.05 -7.32
C TYR A 68 20.24 3.59 -6.38
N SER A 69 20.60 3.23 -5.14
CA SER A 69 19.63 3.22 -4.04
C SER A 69 19.20 4.64 -3.68
N LEU A 70 18.02 4.78 -3.09
CA LEU A 70 17.51 6.05 -2.57
C LEU A 70 18.48 6.65 -1.55
N GLU A 71 19.10 5.82 -0.72
CA GLU A 71 20.13 6.28 0.22
C GLU A 71 21.38 6.84 -0.49
N GLU A 72 21.85 6.17 -1.54
CA GLU A 72 22.98 6.65 -2.34
C GLU A 72 22.63 7.94 -3.08
N LEU A 73 21.41 8.04 -3.60
CA LEU A 73 20.92 9.25 -4.23
C LEU A 73 20.82 10.40 -3.23
N GLU A 74 20.28 10.18 -2.02
CA GLU A 74 20.25 11.20 -0.96
C GLU A 74 21.65 11.67 -0.58
N LYS A 75 22.63 10.76 -0.46
CA LYS A 75 24.03 11.11 -0.17
C LYS A 75 24.66 11.92 -1.31
N ALA A 76 24.42 11.54 -2.56
CA ALA A 76 24.94 12.24 -3.73
C ALA A 76 24.28 13.62 -3.93
N THR A 77 22.99 13.72 -3.63
CA THR A 77 22.16 14.91 -3.83
C THR A 77 22.11 15.85 -2.62
N ASN A 78 22.68 15.45 -1.47
CA ASN A 78 23.09 16.36 -0.40
C ASN A 78 24.23 17.31 -0.84
N SER A 79 24.76 17.15 -2.06
CA SER A 79 25.55 18.16 -2.77
C SER A 79 24.61 19.19 -3.44
N PRO A 80 24.91 20.51 -3.41
CA PRO A 80 24.00 21.60 -3.81
C PRO A 80 23.54 21.62 -5.29
N LYS A 81 23.79 20.57 -6.07
CA LYS A 81 23.54 20.54 -7.51
C LYS A 81 22.20 19.90 -7.94
N LYS A 82 21.47 19.17 -7.08
CA LYS A 82 20.04 18.81 -7.22
C LYS A 82 19.54 17.82 -6.12
N PRO A 83 19.03 18.27 -4.96
CA PRO A 83 18.32 17.42 -4.00
C PRO A 83 17.05 16.78 -4.59
N LEU A 84 16.62 15.62 -4.06
CA LEU A 84 15.27 15.09 -4.32
C LEU A 84 14.22 16.12 -3.87
N THR A 85 13.34 16.53 -4.78
CA THR A 85 12.24 17.44 -4.47
C THR A 85 11.23 16.78 -3.53
N TRP A 86 10.41 17.58 -2.84
CA TRP A 86 9.28 17.05 -2.06
C TRP A 86 8.35 16.19 -2.91
N LYS A 87 8.08 16.61 -4.15
CA LYS A 87 7.26 15.86 -5.11
C LYS A 87 7.84 14.47 -5.41
N ASP A 88 9.16 14.38 -5.58
CA ASP A 88 9.84 13.10 -5.76
C ASP A 88 9.72 12.21 -4.52
N ARG A 89 9.89 12.76 -3.31
CA ARG A 89 9.74 12.00 -2.06
C ARG A 89 8.33 11.43 -1.92
N LEU A 90 7.30 12.22 -2.21
CA LEU A 90 5.91 11.78 -2.15
C LEU A 90 5.60 10.71 -3.20
N ARG A 91 6.18 10.84 -4.40
CA ARG A 91 6.08 9.83 -5.46
C ARG A 91 6.72 8.51 -5.06
N ILE A 92 7.96 8.55 -4.57
CA ILE A 92 8.70 7.38 -4.08
C ILE A 92 7.92 6.68 -2.95
N ALA A 93 7.40 7.43 -1.97
CA ALA A 93 6.57 6.89 -0.90
C ALA A 93 5.35 6.13 -1.47
N THR A 94 4.64 6.74 -2.43
CA THR A 94 3.47 6.13 -3.06
C THR A 94 3.83 4.85 -3.83
N GLU A 95 4.89 4.87 -4.63
CA GLU A 95 5.34 3.71 -5.42
C GLU A 95 5.78 2.53 -4.54
N VAL A 96 6.47 2.82 -3.42
CA VAL A 96 6.84 1.80 -2.43
C VAL A 96 5.60 1.24 -1.72
N ALA A 97 4.62 2.10 -1.38
CA ALA A 97 3.37 1.65 -0.77
C ALA A 97 2.57 0.74 -1.72
N SER A 98 2.47 1.07 -3.00
CA SER A 98 1.85 0.22 -4.03
C SER A 98 2.55 -1.13 -4.15
N SER A 99 3.89 -1.14 -4.14
CA SER A 99 4.69 -2.36 -4.18
C SER A 99 4.42 -3.27 -2.98
N LEU A 100 4.39 -2.71 -1.77
CA LEU A 100 4.10 -3.45 -0.55
C LEU A 100 2.65 -3.94 -0.48
N ALA A 101 1.69 -3.10 -0.87
CA ALA A 101 0.28 -3.48 -0.97
C ALA A 101 0.11 -4.69 -1.91
N TYR A 102 0.83 -4.70 -3.02
CA TYR A 102 0.86 -5.82 -3.94
C TYR A 102 1.42 -7.09 -3.29
N LEU A 103 2.60 -7.00 -2.65
CA LEU A 103 3.26 -8.14 -2.01
C LEU A 103 2.37 -8.79 -0.93
N HIS A 104 1.66 -7.97 -0.16
CA HIS A 104 0.76 -8.44 0.90
C HIS A 104 -0.56 -9.01 0.35
N ALA A 105 -1.04 -8.52 -0.80
CA ALA A 105 -2.29 -8.96 -1.42
C ALA A 105 -2.18 -10.24 -2.27
N ALA A 106 -1.00 -10.86 -2.36
CA ALA A 106 -0.75 -12.01 -3.21
C ALA A 106 -1.67 -13.20 -2.88
N ALA A 107 -2.53 -13.59 -3.83
CA ALA A 107 -3.75 -14.40 -3.66
C ALA A 107 -3.62 -15.84 -3.09
N SER A 108 -2.43 -16.28 -2.67
CA SER A 108 -2.25 -17.55 -1.95
C SER A 108 -1.22 -17.50 -0.81
N THR A 109 -0.30 -16.54 -0.85
CA THR A 109 0.76 -16.38 0.15
C THR A 109 1.16 -14.91 0.14
N SER A 110 0.89 -14.21 1.24
CA SER A 110 1.40 -12.86 1.48
C SER A 110 2.92 -12.91 1.60
N VAL A 111 3.63 -12.05 0.89
CA VAL A 111 5.09 -11.95 0.97
C VAL A 111 5.44 -10.78 1.88
N VAL A 112 6.03 -11.07 3.04
CA VAL A 112 6.53 -10.06 3.97
C VAL A 112 8.01 -9.83 3.69
N HIS A 113 8.40 -8.58 3.43
CA HIS A 113 9.75 -8.20 3.03
C HIS A 113 10.76 -8.28 4.17
N ARG A 114 10.40 -7.75 5.35
CA ARG A 114 11.17 -7.71 6.61
C ARG A 114 12.37 -6.79 6.68
N ASP A 115 12.80 -6.21 5.56
CA ASP A 115 13.89 -5.23 5.54
C ASP A 115 13.57 -4.01 4.68
N ILE A 116 12.44 -3.35 4.97
CA ILE A 116 12.06 -2.10 4.29
C ILE A 116 12.82 -0.94 4.92
N LYS A 117 13.62 -0.26 4.09
CA LYS A 117 14.45 0.91 4.42
C LYS A 117 14.89 1.60 3.12
N THR A 118 15.36 2.85 3.21
CA THR A 118 15.78 3.63 2.04
C THR A 118 16.93 2.99 1.24
N SER A 119 17.88 2.29 1.88
CA SER A 119 18.95 1.56 1.17
C SER A 119 18.44 0.43 0.26
N ASN A 120 17.26 -0.11 0.57
CA ASN A 120 16.65 -1.20 -0.19
C ASN A 120 15.61 -0.69 -1.19
N ILE A 121 15.46 0.62 -1.35
CA ILE A 121 14.68 1.23 -2.43
C ILE A 121 15.64 1.64 -3.54
N LEU A 122 15.50 1.04 -4.71
CA LEU A 122 16.31 1.34 -5.89
C LEU A 122 15.56 2.28 -6.82
N LEU A 123 16.30 3.15 -7.49
CA LEU A 123 15.79 4.15 -8.42
C LEU A 123 16.38 3.92 -9.81
N ASP A 124 15.52 3.98 -10.83
CA ASP A 124 15.95 3.99 -12.23
C ASP A 124 16.32 5.41 -12.72
N ASP A 125 16.73 5.51 -13.99
CA ASP A 125 17.06 6.78 -14.67
C ASP A 125 15.91 7.80 -14.70
N ARG A 126 14.66 7.34 -14.53
CA ARG A 126 13.44 8.14 -14.45
C ARG A 126 13.00 8.41 -13.01
N LEU A 127 13.84 8.06 -12.03
CA LEU A 127 13.58 8.14 -10.60
C LEU A 127 12.40 7.27 -10.13
N THR A 128 12.02 6.24 -10.87
CA THR A 128 10.98 5.27 -10.46
C THR A 128 11.53 4.38 -9.35
N ALA A 129 10.79 4.27 -8.25
CA ALA A 129 11.17 3.49 -7.08
C ALA A 129 10.77 2.02 -7.19
N LYS A 130 11.71 1.15 -6.83
CA LYS A 130 11.50 -0.30 -6.73
C LYS A 130 12.03 -0.84 -5.41
N VAL A 131 11.24 -1.70 -4.77
CA VAL A 131 11.68 -2.44 -3.58
C VAL A 131 12.66 -3.54 -4.00
N SER A 132 13.77 -3.64 -3.28
CA SER A 132 14.86 -4.59 -3.53
C SER A 132 15.28 -5.33 -2.25
N ASP A 133 16.23 -6.26 -2.37
CA ASP A 133 16.76 -7.11 -1.29
C ASP A 133 15.71 -7.96 -0.55
N PHE A 134 15.14 -8.91 -1.30
CA PHE A 134 14.21 -9.90 -0.75
C PHE A 134 14.92 -11.04 0.02
N GLY A 135 16.21 -10.90 0.38
CA GLY A 135 17.01 -11.94 1.02
C GLY A 135 16.46 -12.38 2.38
N ALA A 136 15.82 -11.45 3.11
CA ALA A 136 15.16 -11.74 4.39
C ALA A 136 13.68 -12.15 4.24
N SER A 137 13.10 -12.00 3.05
CA SER A 137 11.65 -12.07 2.84
C SER A 137 11.05 -13.44 3.17
N ARG A 138 9.78 -13.46 3.56
CA ARG A 138 9.07 -14.68 3.96
C ARG A 138 7.65 -14.71 3.43
N GLY A 139 7.27 -15.87 2.88
CA GLY A 139 5.88 -16.15 2.52
C GLY A 139 5.07 -16.61 3.73
N ILE A 140 3.91 -16.00 3.93
CA ILE A 140 2.90 -16.37 4.93
C ILE A 140 1.62 -16.78 4.18
N ALA A 141 1.13 -17.99 4.41
CA ALA A 141 -0.11 -18.44 3.76
C ALA A 141 -1.29 -17.57 4.22
N ILE A 142 -2.25 -17.26 3.34
CA ILE A 142 -3.36 -16.33 3.65
C ILE A 142 -4.23 -16.80 4.82
N ASP A 143 -4.30 -18.11 5.06
CA ASP A 143 -5.01 -18.70 6.20
C ASP A 143 -4.26 -18.56 7.53
N GLN A 144 -3.06 -17.97 7.52
CA GLN A 144 -2.24 -17.70 8.69
C GLN A 144 -2.17 -16.19 8.96
N TYR A 145 -2.57 -15.78 10.16
CA TYR A 145 -2.44 -14.39 10.64
C TYR A 145 -1.01 -14.01 11.04
N GLY A 146 0.00 -14.76 10.60
CA GLY A 146 1.40 -14.55 10.98
C GLY A 146 2.15 -15.86 11.29
N VAL A 147 3.47 -15.77 11.32
CA VAL A 147 4.37 -16.92 11.53
C VAL A 147 5.40 -16.62 12.60
N THR A 148 5.68 -17.58 13.47
CA THR A 148 6.81 -17.50 14.39
C THR A 148 8.10 -17.77 13.64
N THR A 149 9.06 -16.85 13.72
CA THR A 149 10.34 -16.95 13.00
C THR A 149 11.47 -16.27 13.77
N GLY A 150 12.72 -16.62 13.48
CA GLY A 150 13.89 -15.90 14.00
C GLY A 150 13.85 -14.42 13.61
N ILE A 151 14.39 -13.56 14.46
CA ILE A 151 14.44 -12.10 14.27
C ILE A 151 15.42 -11.78 13.13
N GLN A 152 14.95 -11.03 12.12
CA GLN A 152 15.77 -10.45 11.06
C GLN A 152 15.19 -9.10 10.66
N GLY A 153 16.04 -8.20 10.18
CA GLY A 153 15.71 -6.84 9.76
C GLY A 153 16.78 -5.86 10.24
N THR A 154 16.68 -4.62 9.80
CA THR A 154 17.61 -3.55 10.17
C THR A 154 17.17 -2.85 11.45
N PHE A 155 18.11 -2.61 12.38
CA PHE A 155 17.87 -1.83 13.60
C PHE A 155 17.31 -0.43 13.25
N GLY A 156 16.46 0.14 14.11
CA GLY A 156 15.79 1.42 13.84
C GLY A 156 14.53 1.32 12.96
N TYR A 157 14.46 0.36 12.02
CA TYR A 157 13.28 0.10 11.18
C TYR A 157 12.42 -1.05 11.70
N MET A 158 12.98 -1.89 12.57
CA MET A 158 12.36 -3.13 13.00
C MET A 158 11.08 -2.92 13.80
N ASP A 159 10.03 -3.65 13.41
CA ASP A 159 8.76 -3.70 14.14
C ASP A 159 8.98 -4.19 15.60
N PRO A 160 8.65 -3.37 16.61
CA PRO A 160 8.83 -3.73 18.01
C PRO A 160 7.96 -4.91 18.43
N GLU A 161 6.73 -5.02 17.92
CA GLU A 161 5.86 -6.16 18.25
C GLU A 161 6.45 -7.47 17.71
N TYR A 162 6.93 -7.47 16.47
CA TYR A 162 7.63 -8.61 15.91
C TYR A 162 8.92 -8.95 16.67
N TYR A 163 9.72 -7.94 17.04
CA TYR A 163 10.95 -8.14 17.81
C TYR A 163 10.67 -8.86 19.13
N TYR A 164 9.69 -8.39 19.91
CA TYR A 164 9.38 -8.97 21.22
C TYR A 164 8.64 -10.31 21.13
N THR A 165 7.67 -10.44 20.22
CA THR A 165 6.81 -11.63 20.13
C THR A 165 7.37 -12.73 19.24
N ARG A 166 8.37 -12.41 18.41
CA ARG A 166 8.88 -13.24 17.30
C ARG A 166 7.80 -13.62 16.27
N ARG A 167 6.64 -12.97 16.32
CA ARG A 167 5.51 -13.21 15.42
C ARG A 167 5.57 -12.24 14.26
N LEU A 168 5.93 -12.75 13.09
CA LEU A 168 5.99 -11.96 11.87
C LEU A 168 4.61 -11.87 11.21
N THR A 169 4.23 -10.66 10.81
CA THR A 169 3.01 -10.38 10.04
C THR A 169 3.31 -9.40 8.91
N ASP A 170 2.35 -9.18 8.01
CA ASP A 170 2.40 -8.10 7.02
C ASP A 170 2.51 -6.72 7.68
N LYS A 171 1.98 -6.56 8.90
CA LYS A 171 2.08 -5.33 9.70
C LYS A 171 3.49 -5.00 10.13
N SER A 172 4.43 -5.94 10.08
CA SER A 172 5.84 -5.67 10.34
C SER A 172 6.50 -4.85 9.23
N ASP A 173 6.11 -5.07 7.98
CA ASP A 173 6.50 -4.20 6.85
C ASP A 173 5.83 -2.83 6.96
N VAL A 174 4.57 -2.77 7.42
CA VAL A 174 3.86 -1.49 7.63
C VAL A 174 4.62 -0.59 8.61
N TYR A 175 5.10 -1.15 9.73
CA TYR A 175 5.89 -0.39 10.69
C TYR A 175 7.20 0.12 10.06
N SER A 176 7.94 -0.78 9.40
CA SER A 176 9.21 -0.44 8.73
C SER A 176 9.02 0.65 7.66
N TYR A 177 7.92 0.58 6.90
CA TYR A 177 7.50 1.61 5.97
C TYR A 177 7.18 2.95 6.66
N GLY A 178 6.51 2.91 7.82
CA GLY A 178 6.29 4.11 8.64
C GLY A 178 7.61 4.79 9.06
N VAL A 179 8.62 4.00 9.43
CA VAL A 179 9.96 4.54 9.74
C VAL A 179 10.61 5.16 8.50
N MET A 180 10.50 4.51 7.33
CA MET A 180 10.98 5.07 6.06
C MET A 180 10.30 6.40 5.72
N LEU A 181 9.00 6.56 6.00
CA LEU A 181 8.31 7.84 5.82
C LEU A 181 8.88 8.93 6.75
N VAL A 182 9.15 8.61 8.01
CA VAL A 182 9.78 9.55 8.96
C VAL A 182 11.16 9.95 8.46
N GLU A 183 11.94 9.01 7.94
CA GLU A 183 13.24 9.30 7.34
C GLU A 183 13.12 10.24 6.14
N LEU A 184 12.15 10.03 5.24
CA LEU A 184 11.89 10.93 4.11
C LEU A 184 11.44 12.34 4.53
N LEU A 185 10.61 12.44 5.58
CA LEU A 185 10.09 13.70 6.10
C LEU A 185 11.16 14.54 6.81
N THR A 186 12.12 13.89 7.44
CA THR A 186 13.07 14.54 8.36
C THR A 186 14.51 14.55 7.85
N ARG A 187 14.80 13.75 6.82
CA ARG A 187 16.14 13.49 6.26
C ARG A 187 17.15 12.98 7.29
N LYS A 188 16.68 12.47 8.44
CA LYS A 188 17.48 11.93 9.54
C LYS A 188 17.53 10.41 9.47
N LYS A 189 18.72 9.81 9.61
CA LYS A 189 18.89 8.35 9.56
C LYS A 189 18.43 7.68 10.87
N PRO A 190 17.43 6.78 10.86
CA PRO A 190 16.88 6.15 12.07
C PRO A 190 17.90 5.39 12.92
N VAL A 191 18.92 4.80 12.30
CA VAL A 191 19.94 3.99 12.99
C VAL A 191 20.89 4.83 13.85
N VAL A 192 21.13 6.09 13.44
CA VAL A 192 22.18 6.95 14.02
C VAL A 192 21.60 8.11 14.81
N TYR A 193 20.42 8.60 14.40
CA TYR A 193 19.82 9.77 15.02
C TYR A 193 19.39 9.53 16.46
N ILE A 194 19.82 10.43 17.34
CA ILE A 194 19.40 10.55 18.73
C ILE A 194 19.03 12.01 18.97
N SER A 195 17.87 12.26 19.57
CA SER A 195 17.43 13.62 19.92
C SER A 195 18.25 14.20 21.08
N PRO A 196 18.19 15.51 21.36
CA PRO A 196 18.83 16.11 22.53
C PRO A 196 18.41 15.46 23.87
N GLU A 197 17.20 14.92 23.94
CA GLU A 197 16.63 14.21 25.09
C GLU A 197 17.06 12.74 25.17
N GLY A 198 17.89 12.27 24.24
CA GLY A 198 18.44 10.92 24.24
C GLY A 198 17.52 9.85 23.66
N VAL A 199 16.46 10.23 22.93
CA VAL A 199 15.51 9.27 22.33
C VAL A 199 15.75 9.09 20.83
N GLY A 200 15.40 7.91 20.32
CA GLY A 200 15.53 7.59 18.88
C GLY A 200 14.53 8.37 18.00
N LEU A 201 14.80 8.39 16.69
CA LEU A 201 14.06 9.21 15.72
C LEU A 201 12.54 9.00 15.75
N VAL A 202 12.07 7.75 15.79
CA VAL A 202 10.63 7.43 15.80
C VAL A 202 9.94 8.01 17.03
N ALA A 203 10.55 7.86 18.21
CA ALA A 203 9.99 8.37 19.46
C ALA A 203 9.96 9.90 19.48
N HIS A 204 11.05 10.53 19.03
CA HIS A 204 11.10 11.98 18.89
C HIS A 204 10.01 12.47 17.93
N PHE A 205 9.94 11.90 16.72
CA PHE A 205 8.95 12.29 15.70
C PHE A 205 7.50 12.19 16.19
N VAL A 206 7.13 11.05 16.80
CA VAL A 206 5.76 10.86 17.32
C VAL A 206 5.47 11.85 18.45
N THR A 207 6.46 12.18 19.28
CA THR A 207 6.31 13.17 20.35
C THR A 207 6.11 14.57 19.80
N SER A 208 6.96 15.00 18.85
CA SER A 208 6.83 16.28 18.16
C SER A 208 5.49 16.44 17.47
N LEU A 209 5.00 15.39 16.79
CA LEU A 209 3.67 15.40 16.16
C LEU A 209 2.55 15.58 17.19
N ASN A 210 2.58 14.84 18.29
CA ASN A 210 1.53 14.92 19.34
C ASN A 210 1.54 16.26 20.09
N GLN A 211 2.70 16.94 20.15
CA GLN A 211 2.86 18.24 20.80
C GLN A 211 2.61 19.43 19.85
N GLY A 212 2.31 19.17 18.57
CA GLY A 212 2.13 20.23 17.57
C GLY A 212 3.44 20.90 17.15
N MET A 213 4.59 20.29 17.44
CA MET A 213 5.94 20.78 17.14
C MET A 213 6.56 20.05 15.95
N LEU A 214 5.73 19.56 15.03
CA LEU A 214 6.20 18.78 13.88
C LEU A 214 7.21 19.55 13.02
N ASN A 215 7.01 20.86 12.85
CA ASN A 215 7.90 21.71 12.05
C ASN A 215 9.34 21.77 12.61
N GLU A 216 9.57 21.44 13.88
CA GLU A 216 10.92 21.40 14.47
C GLU A 216 11.74 20.18 14.01
N ILE A 217 11.07 19.11 13.55
CA ILE A 217 11.73 17.87 13.15
C ILE A 217 11.75 17.66 11.63
N LEU A 218 10.82 18.28 10.89
CA LEU A 218 10.76 18.20 9.42
C LEU A 218 12.02 18.80 8.78
N ASP A 219 12.35 18.26 7.61
CA ASP A 219 13.36 18.84 6.72
C ASP A 219 12.82 20.16 6.14
N GLU A 220 13.67 21.18 6.07
CA GLU A 220 13.30 22.54 5.64
C GLU A 220 12.61 22.55 4.27
N GLN A 221 13.11 21.73 3.33
CA GLN A 221 12.51 21.56 2.00
C GLN A 221 11.07 21.06 2.03
N VAL A 222 10.69 20.24 3.02
CA VAL A 222 9.30 19.76 3.18
C VAL A 222 8.40 20.90 3.63
N ILE A 223 8.90 21.79 4.50
CA ILE A 223 8.17 22.96 4.96
C ILE A 223 8.01 23.97 3.82
N GLU A 224 9.05 24.16 3.01
CA GLU A 224 9.03 25.12 1.89
C GLU A 224 8.19 24.64 0.69
N GLU A 225 8.29 23.37 0.31
CA GLU A 225 7.70 22.86 -0.95
C GLU A 225 6.33 22.17 -0.76
N GLY A 226 5.94 21.79 0.47
CA GLY A 226 4.68 21.07 0.68
C GLY A 226 4.33 20.83 2.14
N GLU A 227 4.29 21.88 2.94
CA GLU A 227 4.03 21.83 4.38
C GLU A 227 2.74 21.05 4.72
N GLU A 228 1.65 21.32 4.00
CA GLU A 228 0.35 20.71 4.26
C GLU A 228 0.30 19.23 3.87
N GLU A 229 0.86 18.86 2.72
CA GLU A 229 1.05 17.46 2.35
C GLU A 229 1.99 16.74 3.32
N GLY A 230 3.04 17.43 3.78
CA GLY A 230 4.02 16.93 4.73
C GLY A 230 3.39 16.57 6.08
N LYS A 231 2.54 17.45 6.62
CA LYS A 231 1.75 17.18 7.84
C LYS A 231 0.82 15.97 7.65
N LYS A 232 0.11 15.88 6.52
CA LYS A 232 -0.76 14.72 6.22
C LYS A 232 0.03 13.43 6.06
N LEU A 233 1.21 13.48 5.44
CA LEU A 233 2.11 12.32 5.34
C LEU A 233 2.63 11.90 6.71
N ALA A 234 2.90 12.86 7.60
CA ALA A 234 3.30 12.58 8.98
C ALA A 234 2.23 11.84 9.77
N GLU A 235 0.95 12.20 9.59
CA GLU A 235 -0.18 11.45 10.17
C GLU A 235 -0.23 10.00 9.64
N ILE A 236 0.04 9.81 8.34
CA ILE A 236 0.13 8.47 7.74
C ILE A 236 1.27 7.67 8.37
N ALA A 237 2.44 8.28 8.53
CA ALA A 237 3.57 7.65 9.20
C ALA A 237 3.21 7.25 10.64
N ALA A 238 2.59 8.14 11.42
CA ALA A 238 2.19 7.87 12.80
C ALA A 238 1.18 6.72 12.93
N MET A 239 0.24 6.57 11.99
CA MET A 239 -0.65 5.40 11.95
C MET A 239 0.10 4.09 11.67
N CYS A 240 1.13 4.13 10.82
CA CYS A 240 1.96 2.97 10.53
C CYS A 240 2.86 2.57 11.72
N LEU A 241 3.25 3.55 12.53
CA LEU A 241 4.16 3.40 13.68
C LEU A 241 3.47 2.98 14.99
N ARG A 242 2.17 2.60 14.94
CA ARG A 242 1.46 2.10 16.13
C ARG A 242 2.17 0.87 16.71
N MET A 243 2.24 0.79 18.04
CA MET A 243 2.97 -0.29 18.72
C MET A 243 2.38 -1.66 18.46
N LYS A 244 1.05 -1.77 18.44
CA LYS A 244 0.36 -3.00 18.07
C LYS A 244 0.09 -3.05 16.58
N GLY A 245 0.40 -4.17 15.95
CA GLY A 245 0.18 -4.39 14.52
C GLY A 245 -1.31 -4.35 14.14
N GLU A 246 -2.21 -4.73 15.04
CA GLU A 246 -3.66 -4.67 14.80
C GLU A 246 -4.18 -3.25 14.54
N ASP A 247 -3.58 -2.26 15.21
CA ASP A 247 -3.93 -0.84 15.08
C ASP A 247 -3.33 -0.18 13.82
N ARG A 248 -2.37 -0.85 13.17
CA ARG A 248 -1.74 -0.35 11.93
C ARG A 248 -2.67 -0.56 10.74
N PRO A 249 -2.71 0.37 9.77
CA PRO A 249 -3.44 0.15 8.53
C PRO A 249 -2.83 -1.00 7.70
N THR A 250 -3.57 -1.50 6.71
CA THR A 250 -2.98 -2.35 5.67
C THR A 250 -2.21 -1.48 4.67
N MET A 251 -1.21 -2.04 3.97
CA MET A 251 -0.50 -1.28 2.94
C MET A 251 -1.40 -0.80 1.80
N ARG A 252 -2.49 -1.53 1.49
CA ARG A 252 -3.51 -1.04 0.56
C ARG A 252 -4.22 0.22 1.06
N ASN A 253 -4.53 0.29 2.36
CA ASN A 253 -5.10 1.50 2.95
C ASN A 253 -4.11 2.67 2.96
N VAL A 254 -2.83 2.39 3.21
CA VAL A 254 -1.75 3.40 3.15
C VAL A 254 -1.61 3.96 1.73
N GLU A 255 -1.51 3.08 0.72
CA GLU A 255 -1.46 3.44 -0.70
C GLU A 255 -2.63 4.33 -1.11
N MET A 256 -3.88 3.96 -0.75
CA MET A 256 -5.06 4.77 -1.07
C MET A 256 -5.02 6.15 -0.44
N ARG A 257 -4.47 6.29 0.78
CA ARG A 257 -4.32 7.60 1.42
C ARG A 257 -3.28 8.46 0.70
N LEU A 258 -2.14 7.88 0.32
CA LEU A 258 -1.07 8.58 -0.41
C LEU A 258 -1.53 9.05 -1.80
N GLN A 259 -2.27 8.20 -2.53
CA GLN A 259 -2.85 8.57 -3.83
C GLN A 259 -3.79 9.76 -3.72
N ARG A 260 -4.56 9.87 -2.62
CA ARG A 260 -5.42 11.03 -2.36
C ARG A 260 -4.60 12.29 -2.08
N LEU A 261 -3.48 12.17 -1.37
CA LEU A 261 -2.58 13.31 -1.14
C LEU A 261 -1.99 13.84 -2.44
N GLN A 262 -1.57 12.95 -3.36
CA GLN A 262 -1.09 13.35 -4.69
C GLN A 262 -2.20 13.89 -5.60
N GLY A 263 -3.40 13.31 -5.54
CA GLY A 263 -4.55 13.74 -6.36
C GLY A 263 -5.11 15.12 -6.00
N SER A 264 -4.77 15.66 -4.83
CA SER A 264 -5.11 17.04 -4.44
C SER A 264 -4.52 18.10 -5.39
N GLU A 265 -3.42 17.80 -6.09
CA GLU A 265 -2.81 18.70 -7.09
C GLU A 265 -3.68 18.83 -8.35
N ILE A 266 -4.47 17.81 -8.72
CA ILE A 266 -5.22 17.79 -9.99
C ILE A 266 -6.51 18.64 -9.91
N ASN A 267 -7.04 18.86 -8.70
CA ASN A 267 -8.27 19.63 -8.53
C ASN A 267 -8.08 21.15 -8.41
N ILE A 268 -6.83 21.64 -8.39
CA ILE A 268 -6.54 23.08 -8.29
C ILE A 268 -6.18 23.67 -9.67
N SER A 269 -5.71 22.87 -10.62
CA SER A 269 -5.39 23.32 -11.99
C SER A 269 -6.55 23.24 -13.00
N VAL A 270 -7.75 22.82 -12.58
CA VAL A 270 -8.93 22.65 -13.47
C VAL A 270 -10.01 23.71 -13.21
N THR A 271 -9.81 24.65 -12.28
CA THR A 271 -10.89 25.58 -11.87
C THR A 271 -10.70 27.06 -12.22
N GLU A 272 -9.66 27.46 -12.96
CA GLU A 272 -9.50 28.87 -13.37
C GLU A 272 -9.43 29.13 -14.89
N GLU A 273 -9.35 28.12 -15.75
CA GLU A 273 -9.43 28.34 -17.22
C GLU A 273 -10.80 27.98 -17.85
N ASP A 274 -11.65 27.20 -17.16
CA ASP A 274 -12.93 26.74 -17.74
C ASP A 274 -14.15 27.62 -17.41
N GLN A 275 -14.03 28.68 -16.59
CA GLN A 275 -15.16 29.58 -16.29
C GLN A 275 -15.29 30.81 -17.21
N VAL A 276 -14.34 31.04 -18.13
CA VAL A 276 -14.42 32.18 -19.08
C VAL A 276 -15.06 31.77 -20.42
N ASN A 277 -15.17 30.48 -20.72
CA ASN A 277 -15.69 30.01 -22.01
C ASN A 277 -17.17 29.62 -22.03
N GLU A 278 -17.88 29.61 -20.89
CA GLU A 278 -19.32 29.28 -20.86
C GLU A 278 -20.26 30.50 -20.90
N LEU A 279 -19.74 31.74 -20.85
CA LEU A 279 -20.55 32.96 -21.02
C LEU A 279 -20.54 33.54 -22.46
N ASN A 280 -19.67 33.06 -23.34
CA ASN A 280 -19.56 33.55 -24.73
C ASN A 280 -20.24 32.65 -25.77
N VAL A 281 -20.81 31.51 -25.37
CA VAL A 281 -21.50 30.57 -26.28
C VAL A 281 -23.03 30.76 -26.27
N LEU A 282 -23.59 31.55 -25.34
CA LEU A 282 -25.04 31.79 -25.22
C LEU A 282 -25.51 33.18 -25.70
N THR A 283 -24.65 33.99 -26.31
CA THR A 283 -25.01 35.31 -26.88
C THR A 283 -24.87 35.42 -28.40
N PHE A 284 -24.58 34.32 -29.11
CA PHE A 284 -24.41 34.34 -30.56
C PHE A 284 -25.23 33.29 -31.33
N GLN A 285 -26.49 33.08 -30.94
CA GLN A 285 -27.51 32.53 -31.84
C GLN A 285 -28.87 33.18 -31.57
N GLY A 286 -29.13 34.28 -32.27
CA GLY A 286 -30.45 34.91 -32.32
C GLY A 286 -30.39 36.26 -33.02
N GLY A 287 -30.63 36.30 -34.34
CA GLY A 287 -30.82 37.59 -35.01
C GLY A 287 -30.63 37.66 -36.51
N ASN A 288 -31.66 37.23 -37.24
CA ASN A 288 -32.15 37.76 -38.52
C ASN A 288 -31.37 37.58 -39.85
N THR A 289 -31.98 36.69 -40.64
CA THR A 289 -32.20 36.79 -42.08
C THR A 289 -32.84 38.12 -42.50
N ASN A 290 -32.25 38.80 -43.48
CA ASN A 290 -32.85 39.09 -44.80
C ASN A 290 -32.30 40.39 -45.38
N ALA A 291 -31.73 40.23 -46.56
CA ALA A 291 -31.58 41.27 -47.54
C ALA A 291 -32.96 41.73 -48.01
N SER A 292 -33.15 43.04 -48.01
CA SER A 292 -34.01 43.75 -48.95
C SER A 292 -33.38 45.11 -49.22
N ASP A 293 -33.03 45.31 -50.49
CA ASP A 293 -33.17 46.53 -51.28
C ASP A 293 -32.56 47.85 -50.79
N ASN A 294 -31.57 48.34 -51.54
CA ASN A 294 -31.67 49.52 -52.43
C ASN A 294 -30.42 50.42 -52.43
N TYR A 295 -30.02 50.75 -53.67
CA TYR A 295 -29.09 51.77 -54.17
C TYR A 295 -27.58 51.59 -53.95
#